data_AF-A0A3M6V338-F1
#
_entry.id   AF-A0A3M6V338-F1
#
_cell.length_a   1.000
_cell.length_b   1.000
_cell.length_c   1.000
_cell.angle_alpha   90.00
_cell.angle_beta   90.00
_cell.angle_gamma   90.00
#
_symmetry.space_group_name_H-M   'P 1'
#
loop_
_entity.id
_entity.type
_entity.pdbx_description
1 polymer ?
#
loop_
_entity_poly.entity_id
_entity_poly.type
_entity_poly.pdbx_seq_one_letter_code
_entity_poly.pdbx_strand_id
1 'polypeptide(L)'
;MLTLFHTNVRAVKSKTACLLENTSSTDMDIFALTETWLTEKDTAAKLEIYSPECHSFIQQDRNGRRGGGAGLLFKKAIDVKKIAAGEKLSSEATDFDALRQDVEKSELCTREYSDLNELTSNYNSTLTSLLDKHVLMKEKVVVCRQHLPWFNSEIKCAIRTRQKAERKWRRTKSHQDFCAFKGA
;
A
#
# COMPACT_ATOMS: atom_id res chain seq x y z
N MET A 1 -11.20 -9.03 -19.99
CA MET A 1 -10.00 -9.00 -19.11
C MET A 1 -10.10 -7.74 -18.28
N LEU A 2 -10.01 -7.83 -16.95
CA LEU A 2 -10.11 -6.65 -16.07
C LEU A 2 -8.82 -5.83 -16.13
N THR A 3 -8.95 -4.51 -16.25
CA THR A 3 -7.83 -3.57 -16.32
C THR A 3 -7.68 -2.75 -15.03
N LEU A 4 -6.48 -2.75 -14.45
CA LEU A 4 -6.17 -2.07 -13.19
C LEU A 4 -5.04 -1.06 -13.41
N PHE A 5 -5.24 0.15 -12.90
CA PHE A 5 -4.20 1.18 -12.85
C PHE A 5 -3.95 1.63 -11.42
N HIS A 6 -2.68 1.71 -11.04
CA HIS A 6 -2.27 2.16 -9.72
C HIS A 6 -1.36 3.38 -9.83
N THR A 7 -1.68 4.44 -9.09
CA THR A 7 -0.84 5.63 -9.02
C THR A 7 -0.79 6.23 -7.62
N ASN A 8 0.37 6.76 -7.25
CA ASN A 8 0.55 7.56 -6.06
C ASN A 8 0.32 9.03 -6.44
N VAL A 9 -0.82 9.57 -6.01
CA VAL A 9 -1.30 10.89 -6.43
C VAL A 9 -0.62 12.01 -5.64
N ARG A 10 -0.11 11.74 -4.43
CA ARG A 10 0.52 12.74 -3.56
C ARG A 10 -0.32 14.02 -3.47
N ALA A 11 -1.55 13.86 -2.98
CA ALA A 11 -2.65 14.82 -2.87
C ALA A 11 -3.50 14.98 -4.15
N VAL A 12 -4.76 14.53 -4.03
CA VAL A 12 -5.80 14.58 -5.06
C VAL A 12 -6.27 16.00 -5.35
N LYS A 13 -6.44 16.83 -4.31
CA LYS A 13 -7.00 18.19 -4.42
C LYS A 13 -6.28 19.09 -5.43
N SER A 14 -5.00 18.84 -5.70
CA SER A 14 -4.23 19.63 -6.68
C SER A 14 -4.22 19.04 -8.08
N LYS A 15 -4.90 17.92 -8.33
CA LYS A 15 -4.81 17.13 -9.56
C LYS A 15 -6.17 16.62 -10.06
N THR A 16 -7.28 17.20 -9.60
CA THR A 16 -8.63 16.72 -9.91
C THR A 16 -8.89 16.67 -11.42
N ALA A 17 -8.61 17.77 -12.13
CA ALA A 17 -8.74 17.84 -13.60
C ALA A 17 -7.90 16.77 -14.33
N CYS A 18 -6.62 16.61 -13.94
CA CYS A 18 -5.74 15.62 -14.54
C CYS A 18 -6.21 14.18 -14.29
N LEU A 19 -6.79 13.90 -13.11
CA LEU A 19 -7.35 12.59 -12.80
C LEU A 19 -8.64 12.32 -13.60
N LEU A 20 -9.48 13.33 -13.79
CA LEU A 20 -10.70 13.21 -14.59
C LEU A 20 -10.40 12.92 -16.07
N GLU A 21 -9.43 13.62 -16.66
CA GLU A 21 -9.00 13.35 -18.04
C GLU A 21 -8.41 11.95 -18.20
N ASN A 22 -7.58 11.51 -17.24
CA ASN A 22 -7.00 10.18 -17.28
C ASN A 22 -8.07 9.09 -17.14
N THR A 23 -9.04 9.27 -16.24
CA THR A 23 -10.12 8.29 -16.06
C THR A 23 -11.03 8.20 -17.28
N SER A 24 -11.27 9.33 -17.95
CA SER A 24 -12.11 9.38 -19.15
C SER A 24 -11.41 8.85 -20.41
N SER A 25 -10.09 9.09 -20.54
CA SER A 25 -9.34 8.73 -21.75
C SER A 25 -8.85 7.27 -21.77
N THR A 26 -8.65 6.66 -20.60
CA THR A 26 -7.96 5.35 -20.53
C THR A 26 -8.89 4.14 -20.45
N ASP A 27 -10.22 4.32 -20.43
CA ASP A 27 -11.24 3.26 -20.30
C ASP A 27 -10.91 2.14 -19.28
N MET A 28 -10.20 2.48 -18.19
CA MET A 28 -9.77 1.48 -17.23
C MET A 28 -10.92 1.09 -16.28
N ASP A 29 -10.94 -0.18 -15.92
CA ASP A 29 -11.97 -0.75 -15.06
C ASP A 29 -11.81 -0.33 -13.60
N ILE A 30 -10.56 -0.25 -13.12
CA ILE A 30 -10.23 0.04 -11.72
C ILE A 30 -9.03 1.00 -11.62
N PHE A 31 -9.13 2.06 -10.81
CA PHE A 31 -8.03 2.95 -10.44
C PHE A 31 -7.77 2.89 -8.93
N ALA A 32 -6.58 2.43 -8.54
CA ALA A 32 -6.09 2.45 -7.18
C ALA A 32 -5.21 3.69 -6.94
N LEU A 33 -5.70 4.62 -6.11
CA LEU A 33 -5.04 5.88 -5.78
C LEU A 33 -4.45 5.80 -4.37
N THR A 34 -3.15 6.06 -4.24
CA THR A 34 -2.46 6.16 -2.95
C THR A 34 -2.01 7.59 -2.65
N GLU A 35 -1.84 7.91 -1.37
CA GLU A 35 -1.60 9.27 -0.88
C GLU A 35 -2.65 10.25 -1.41
N THR A 36 -3.92 9.98 -1.15
CA THR A 36 -5.02 10.83 -1.65
C THR A 36 -5.07 12.18 -0.94
N TRP A 37 -4.68 12.25 0.33
CA TRP A 37 -4.81 13.42 1.21
C TRP A 37 -6.22 14.01 1.23
N LEU A 38 -7.23 13.17 0.97
CA LEU A 38 -8.63 13.53 1.10
C LEU A 38 -9.11 13.30 2.52
N THR A 39 -10.14 14.04 2.91
CA THR A 39 -10.85 13.89 4.18
C THR A 39 -12.34 13.73 3.91
N GLU A 40 -13.13 13.36 4.92
CA GLU A 40 -14.60 13.31 4.81
C GLU A 40 -15.20 14.64 4.33
N LYS A 41 -14.60 15.78 4.71
CA LYS A 41 -15.07 17.13 4.37
C LYS A 41 -14.81 17.53 2.91
N ASP A 42 -13.93 16.83 2.20
CA ASP A 42 -13.50 17.21 0.85
C ASP A 42 -14.46 16.70 -0.24
N THR A 43 -15.77 16.91 -0.09
CA THR A 43 -16.80 16.35 -0.99
C THR A 43 -16.65 16.82 -2.44
N ALA A 44 -16.35 18.11 -2.66
CA ALA A 44 -16.16 18.66 -4.00
C ALA A 44 -15.00 17.97 -4.75
N ALA A 45 -13.84 17.88 -4.10
CA ALA A 45 -12.68 17.22 -4.69
C ALA A 45 -12.91 15.73 -4.97
N LYS A 46 -13.81 15.05 -4.23
CA LYS A 46 -14.20 13.66 -4.53
C LYS A 46 -15.03 13.57 -5.80
N LEU A 47 -15.94 14.50 -6.03
CA LEU A 47 -16.80 14.50 -7.22
C LEU A 47 -16.06 14.97 -8.47
N GLU A 48 -14.99 15.76 -8.33
CA GLU A 48 -14.21 16.28 -9.47
C GLU A 48 -13.22 15.27 -10.10
N ILE A 49 -12.86 14.16 -9.44
CA ILE A 49 -11.84 13.24 -9.97
C ILE A 49 -12.38 12.22 -10.98
N TYR A 50 -13.70 12.08 -11.10
CA TYR A 50 -14.33 11.08 -11.96
C TYR A 50 -15.68 11.52 -12.47
N SER A 51 -16.11 10.94 -13.60
CA SER A 51 -17.49 11.09 -14.03
C SER A 51 -18.38 10.12 -13.22
N PRO A 52 -19.34 10.63 -12.43
CA PRO A 52 -20.22 9.80 -11.60
C PRO A 52 -21.17 8.93 -12.41
N GLU A 53 -21.24 9.11 -13.73
CA GLU A 53 -22.01 8.25 -14.63
C GLU A 53 -21.30 6.92 -14.86
N CYS A 54 -19.96 6.94 -14.99
CA CYS A 54 -19.17 5.77 -15.38
C CYS A 54 -18.59 5.01 -14.19
N HIS A 55 -18.09 5.74 -13.18
CA HIS A 55 -17.34 5.16 -12.07
C HIS A 55 -17.99 5.47 -10.72
N SER A 56 -17.62 4.67 -9.73
CA SER A 56 -17.89 4.87 -8.31
C SER A 56 -16.56 5.00 -7.57
N PHE A 57 -16.55 5.73 -6.45
CA PHE A 57 -15.34 5.96 -5.66
C PHE A 57 -15.51 5.52 -4.21
N ILE A 58 -14.61 4.67 -3.72
CA ILE A 58 -14.50 4.28 -2.31
C ILE A 58 -13.21 4.84 -1.73
N GLN A 59 -13.31 5.49 -0.57
CA GLN A 59 -12.19 6.10 0.13
C GLN A 59 -11.92 5.40 1.46
N GLN A 60 -10.64 5.31 1.81
CA GLN A 60 -10.16 4.88 3.13
C GLN A 60 -9.21 5.93 3.71
N ASP A 61 -9.71 6.66 4.71
CA ASP A 61 -8.98 7.69 5.41
C ASP A 61 -8.17 7.15 6.58
N ARG A 62 -7.11 7.86 6.95
CA ARG A 62 -6.35 7.58 8.17
C ARG A 62 -6.92 8.41 9.31
N ASN A 63 -7.91 7.85 10.01
CA ASN A 63 -8.48 8.51 11.20
C ASN A 63 -7.38 8.75 12.26
N GLY A 64 -7.32 9.98 12.77
CA GLY A 64 -6.40 10.37 13.85
C GLY A 64 -4.92 10.52 13.46
N ARG A 65 -4.54 10.41 12.18
CA ARG A 65 -3.16 10.63 11.73
C ARG A 65 -3.08 11.68 10.63
N ARG A 66 -2.00 12.46 10.62
CA ARG A 66 -1.79 13.49 9.58
C ARG A 66 -1.28 12.84 8.28
N GLY A 67 -2.05 13.01 7.22
CA GLY A 67 -1.64 12.70 5.84
C GLY A 67 -1.83 11.24 5.41
N GLY A 68 -1.73 11.02 4.09
CA GLY A 68 -1.95 9.73 3.45
C GLY A 68 -3.40 9.57 2.96
N GLY A 69 -3.94 8.37 3.09
CA GLY A 69 -5.24 7.99 2.55
C GLY A 69 -5.12 7.20 1.24
N ALA A 70 -6.09 6.33 1.02
CA ALA A 70 -6.22 5.54 -0.20
C ALA A 70 -7.61 5.72 -0.77
N GLY A 71 -7.72 5.59 -2.09
CA GLY A 71 -8.99 5.65 -2.81
C GLY A 71 -9.01 4.63 -3.93
N LEU A 72 -10.18 4.08 -4.21
CA LEU A 72 -10.42 3.12 -5.28
C LEU A 72 -11.56 3.65 -6.14
N LEU A 73 -11.28 3.94 -7.41
CA LEU A 73 -12.32 4.14 -8.40
C LEU A 73 -12.54 2.86 -9.18
N PHE A 74 -13.78 2.57 -9.54
CA PHE A 74 -14.13 1.39 -10.32
C PHE A 74 -15.36 1.67 -11.17
N LYS A 75 -15.46 1.03 -12.34
CA LYS A 75 -16.65 1.12 -13.18
C LYS A 75 -17.87 0.60 -12.42
N LYS A 76 -19.04 1.24 -12.57
CA LYS A 76 -20.28 0.82 -11.91
C LYS A 76 -20.75 -0.60 -12.25
N ALA A 77 -20.28 -1.15 -13.36
CA ALA A 77 -20.53 -2.54 -13.73
C ALA A 77 -19.83 -3.56 -12.80
N ILE A 78 -18.92 -3.12 -11.93
CA ILE A 78 -18.18 -3.96 -10.99
C ILE A 78 -18.80 -3.83 -9.61
N ASP A 79 -19.23 -4.96 -9.04
CA ASP A 79 -19.66 -5.01 -7.64
C ASP A 79 -18.42 -4.96 -6.72
N VAL A 80 -18.39 -3.97 -5.83
CA VAL A 80 -17.27 -3.74 -4.91
C VAL A 80 -17.80 -3.58 -3.50
N LYS A 81 -17.26 -4.39 -2.59
CA LYS A 81 -17.58 -4.31 -1.16
C LYS A 81 -16.37 -3.79 -0.39
N LYS A 82 -16.59 -2.72 0.38
CA LYS A 82 -15.61 -2.23 1.34
C LYS A 82 -15.64 -3.13 2.58
N ILE A 83 -14.48 -3.65 2.96
CA ILE A 83 -14.31 -4.58 4.07
C ILE A 83 -13.55 -3.85 5.17
N ALA A 84 -13.95 -4.04 6.43
CA ALA A 84 -13.31 -3.32 7.53
C ALA A 84 -11.84 -3.77 7.67
N ALA A 85 -10.92 -2.84 7.96
CA ALA A 85 -9.54 -3.19 8.27
C ALA A 85 -9.51 -3.98 9.59
N GLY A 86 -9.52 -5.31 9.48
CA GLY A 86 -9.71 -6.25 10.58
C GLY A 86 -10.53 -7.48 10.15
N GLU A 87 -11.41 -7.31 9.17
CA GLU A 87 -12.00 -8.41 8.40
C GLU A 87 -10.96 -8.82 7.35
N LYS A 88 -10.23 -9.89 7.64
CA LYS A 88 -9.25 -10.49 6.73
C LYS A 88 -9.94 -10.83 5.41
N LEU A 89 -9.71 -10.00 4.41
CA LEU A 89 -9.75 -10.41 3.00
C LEU A 89 -8.40 -10.09 2.36
N SER A 90 -7.34 -10.67 2.94
CA SER A 90 -6.28 -11.18 2.08
C SER A 90 -6.81 -12.50 1.53
N SER A 91 -6.99 -12.56 0.22
CA SER A 91 -7.14 -13.81 -0.51
C SER A 91 -6.11 -14.81 0.00
N GLU A 92 -6.63 -16.01 0.27
CA GLU A 92 -6.01 -17.13 0.99
C GLU A 92 -6.05 -16.92 2.52
N ALA A 93 -7.17 -17.33 3.11
CA ALA A 93 -7.17 -17.68 4.52
C ALA A 93 -6.08 -18.75 4.69
N THR A 94 -4.98 -18.41 5.36
CA THR A 94 -4.28 -19.41 6.15
C THR A 94 -5.36 -20.04 7.00
N ASP A 95 -5.71 -21.28 6.70
CA ASP A 95 -6.70 -22.01 7.45
C ASP A 95 -6.09 -22.22 8.85
N PHE A 96 -6.40 -21.29 9.76
CA PHE A 96 -5.89 -21.32 11.12
C PHE A 96 -6.39 -22.57 11.85
N ASP A 97 -7.52 -23.13 11.45
CA ASP A 97 -8.04 -24.37 12.00
C ASP A 97 -7.22 -25.57 11.47
N ALA A 98 -6.85 -25.58 10.19
CA ALA A 98 -5.92 -26.58 9.66
C ALA A 98 -4.52 -26.47 10.27
N LEU A 99 -3.99 -25.26 10.44
CA LEU A 99 -2.72 -25.03 11.14
C LEU A 99 -2.78 -25.55 12.57
N ARG A 100 -3.87 -25.27 13.29
CA ARG A 100 -4.06 -25.73 14.66
C ARG A 100 -4.11 -27.25 14.74
N GLN A 101 -4.88 -27.91 13.86
CA GLN A 101 -4.93 -29.36 13.80
C GLN A 101 -3.56 -29.98 13.48
N ASP A 102 -2.78 -29.36 12.59
CA ASP A 102 -1.45 -29.84 12.24
C ASP A 102 -0.45 -29.67 13.40
N VAL A 103 -0.56 -28.57 14.17
CA VAL A 103 0.23 -28.39 15.40
C VAL A 103 -0.15 -29.45 16.44
N GLU A 104 -1.44 -29.69 16.67
CA GLU A 104 -1.92 -30.69 17.64
C GLU A 104 -1.49 -32.12 17.27
N LYS A 105 -1.38 -32.43 15.96
CA LYS A 105 -0.89 -33.72 15.46
C LYS A 105 0.63 -33.84 15.42
N SER A 106 1.36 -32.72 15.52
CA SER A 106 2.81 -32.72 15.39
C SER A 106 3.48 -33.47 16.55
N GLU A 107 4.68 -33.98 16.28
CA GLU A 107 5.49 -34.68 17.28
C GLU A 107 5.80 -33.80 18.51
N LEU A 108 5.71 -32.47 18.35
CA LEU A 108 5.90 -31.52 19.45
C LEU A 108 4.94 -31.76 20.62
N CYS A 109 3.69 -32.11 20.33
CA CYS A 109 2.62 -32.25 21.33
C CYS A 109 2.32 -33.71 21.71
N THR A 110 2.81 -34.67 20.93
CA THR A 110 2.51 -36.11 21.12
C THR A 110 3.66 -36.90 21.73
N ARG A 111 4.90 -36.39 21.67
CA ARG A 111 6.09 -37.06 22.20
C ARG A 111 6.56 -36.43 23.52
N GLU A 112 7.04 -37.26 24.44
CA GLU A 112 7.77 -36.80 25.62
C GLU A 112 9.26 -36.65 25.30
N TYR A 113 9.86 -35.55 25.73
CA TYR A 113 11.26 -35.22 25.48
C TYR A 113 12.04 -35.24 26.77
N SER A 114 13.16 -35.97 26.79
CA SER A 114 14.11 -36.00 27.91
C SER A 114 15.23 -34.98 27.76
N ASP A 115 15.55 -34.56 26.53
CA ASP A 115 16.60 -33.60 26.21
C ASP A 115 16.03 -32.28 25.64
N LEU A 116 16.54 -31.16 26.15
CA LEU A 116 16.05 -29.83 25.81
C LEU A 116 16.53 -29.38 24.42
N ASN A 117 17.71 -29.84 23.98
CA ASN A 117 18.20 -29.54 22.63
C ASN A 117 17.40 -30.29 21.56
N GLU A 118 17.03 -31.54 21.84
CA GLU A 118 16.13 -32.34 20.99
C GLU A 118 14.75 -31.67 20.87
N LEU A 119 14.15 -31.25 22.00
CA LEU A 119 12.87 -30.50 21.99
C LEU A 119 12.97 -29.21 21.18
N THR A 120 14.03 -28.43 21.38
CA THR A 120 14.23 -27.14 20.68
C THR A 120 14.44 -27.35 19.19
N SER A 121 15.16 -28.39 18.80
CA SER A 121 15.37 -28.75 17.40
C SER A 121 14.06 -29.20 16.74
N ASN A 122 13.26 -30.00 17.45
CA ASN A 122 11.97 -30.42 16.92
C ASN A 122 10.99 -29.25 16.80
N TYR A 123 10.98 -28.34 17.77
CA TYR A 123 10.21 -27.09 17.70
C TYR A 123 10.52 -26.28 16.45
N ASN A 124 11.79 -25.97 16.22
CA ASN A 124 12.20 -25.13 15.09
C ASN A 124 11.92 -25.80 13.75
N SER A 125 12.16 -27.11 13.64
CA SER A 125 11.89 -27.86 12.40
C SER A 125 10.40 -27.95 12.10
N THR A 126 9.58 -28.27 13.10
CA THR A 126 8.11 -28.35 12.98
C THR A 126 7.52 -27.00 12.60
N LEU A 127 7.94 -25.91 13.26
CA LEU A 127 7.46 -24.56 12.96
C LEU A 127 7.81 -24.14 11.53
N THR A 128 9.04 -24.40 11.09
CA THR A 128 9.48 -24.08 9.72
C THR A 128 8.67 -24.85 8.69
N SER A 129 8.49 -26.16 8.90
CA SER A 129 7.67 -27.00 8.01
C SER A 129 6.21 -26.56 7.95
N LEU A 130 5.62 -26.18 9.08
CA LEU A 130 4.22 -25.72 9.13
C LEU A 130 4.06 -24.35 8.48
N LEU A 131 5.01 -23.45 8.67
CA LEU A 131 5.00 -22.15 8.01
C LEU A 131 5.14 -22.33 6.49
N ASP A 132 6.06 -23.15 6.01
CA ASP A 132 6.21 -23.40 4.56
C ASP A 132 4.96 -24.04 3.94
N LYS A 133 4.25 -24.89 4.68
CA LYS A 133 3.00 -25.52 4.24
C LYS A 133 1.82 -24.54 4.19
N HIS A 134 1.66 -23.72 5.23
CA HIS A 134 0.46 -22.90 5.42
C HIS A 134 0.62 -21.46 4.91
N VAL A 135 1.84 -20.93 4.89
CA VAL A 135 2.10 -19.59 4.38
C VAL A 135 2.17 -19.66 2.87
N LEU A 136 1.15 -19.12 2.22
CA LEU A 136 1.11 -19.10 0.77
C LEU A 136 2.25 -18.22 0.25
N MET A 137 3.12 -18.86 -0.53
CA MET A 137 4.26 -18.21 -1.19
C MET A 137 3.75 -17.15 -2.15
N LYS A 138 3.78 -15.90 -1.73
CA LYS A 138 3.46 -14.76 -2.60
C LYS A 138 4.69 -14.41 -3.41
N GLU A 139 4.78 -14.99 -4.60
CA GLU A 139 5.77 -14.57 -5.58
C GLU A 139 5.47 -13.12 -5.98
N LYS A 140 6.40 -12.23 -5.66
CA LYS A 140 6.37 -10.85 -6.14
C LYS A 140 7.40 -10.72 -7.24
N VAL A 141 6.95 -10.31 -8.42
CA VAL A 141 7.84 -9.95 -9.51
C VAL A 141 8.60 -8.69 -9.09
N VAL A 142 9.85 -8.86 -8.68
CA VAL A 142 10.77 -7.75 -8.44
C VAL A 142 11.27 -7.29 -9.80
N VAL A 143 10.73 -6.18 -10.29
CA VAL A 143 11.26 -5.52 -11.49
C VAL A 143 12.64 -4.97 -11.15
N CYS A 144 13.69 -5.69 -11.54
CA CYS A 144 15.05 -5.20 -11.52
C CYS A 144 15.18 -4.07 -12.54
N ARG A 145 14.98 -2.83 -12.08
CA ARG A 145 15.26 -1.65 -12.88
C ARG A 145 16.77 -1.60 -13.14
N GLN A 146 17.18 -1.55 -14.40
CA GLN A 146 18.57 -1.34 -14.75
C GLN A 146 19.10 -0.10 -14.02
N HIS A 147 20.30 -0.21 -13.45
CA HIS A 147 20.94 0.88 -12.74
C HIS A 147 21.19 2.03 -13.72
N LEU A 148 20.36 3.07 -13.66
CA LEU A 148 20.50 4.29 -14.46
C LEU A 148 21.82 4.97 -14.03
N PRO A 149 22.88 5.00 -14.87
CA PRO A 149 24.19 5.53 -14.47
C PRO A 149 24.12 7.01 -14.07
N TRP A 150 23.19 7.74 -14.68
CA TRP A 150 22.91 9.15 -14.41
C TRP A 150 22.01 9.37 -13.19
N PHE A 151 21.52 8.34 -12.49
CA PHE A 151 20.68 8.48 -11.28
C PHE A 151 21.38 7.87 -10.06
N ASN A 152 22.58 8.38 -9.81
CA ASN A 152 23.48 7.93 -8.75
C ASN A 152 23.10 8.48 -7.35
N SER A 153 23.88 8.11 -6.32
CA SER A 153 23.65 8.51 -4.93
C SER A 153 23.72 10.02 -4.70
N GLU A 154 24.58 10.73 -5.45
CA GLU A 154 24.75 12.18 -5.36
C GLU A 154 23.49 12.91 -5.81
N ILE A 155 22.93 12.51 -6.95
CA ILE A 155 21.67 13.08 -7.46
C ILE A 155 20.51 12.78 -6.50
N LYS A 156 20.46 11.57 -5.93
CA LYS A 156 19.49 11.24 -4.87
C LYS A 156 19.67 12.14 -3.64
N CYS A 157 20.90 12.43 -3.24
CA CYS A 157 21.20 13.31 -2.12
C CYS A 157 20.75 14.74 -2.42
N ALA A 158 21.10 15.30 -3.58
CA ALA A 158 20.69 16.63 -4.03
C ALA A 158 19.16 16.78 -4.06
N ILE A 159 18.44 15.82 -4.66
CA ILE A 159 16.97 15.79 -4.67
C ILE A 159 16.42 15.78 -3.25
N ARG A 160 16.97 14.96 -2.35
CA ARG A 160 16.53 14.90 -0.93
C ARG A 160 16.78 16.22 -0.21
N THR A 161 17.94 16.84 -0.42
CA THR A 161 18.32 18.12 0.20
C THR A 161 17.37 19.22 -0.24
N ARG A 162 17.14 19.37 -1.55
CA ARG A 162 16.19 20.34 -2.09
C ARG A 162 14.76 20.11 -1.60
N GLN A 163 14.28 18.87 -1.58
CA GLN A 163 12.95 18.53 -1.03
C GLN A 163 12.84 18.82 0.46
N LYS A 164 13.90 18.63 1.26
CA LYS A 164 13.92 18.99 2.69
C LYS A 164 13.79 20.51 2.86
N ALA A 165 14.57 21.29 2.11
CA ALA A 165 14.50 22.74 2.13
C ALA A 165 13.11 23.24 1.69
N GLU A 166 12.54 22.66 0.63
CA GLU A 166 11.19 22.97 0.16
C GLU A 166 10.13 22.71 1.24
N ARG A 167 10.16 21.54 1.89
CA ARG A 167 9.22 21.21 2.97
C ARG A 167 9.36 22.16 4.15
N LYS A 168 10.59 22.57 4.49
CA LYS A 168 10.85 23.53 5.56
C LYS A 168 10.22 24.89 5.22
N TRP A 169 10.48 25.41 4.02
CA TRP A 169 9.88 26.66 3.54
C TRP A 169 8.36 26.59 3.47
N ARG A 170 7.77 25.51 2.93
CA ARG A 170 6.30 25.35 2.87
C ARG A 170 5.65 25.37 4.27
N ARG A 171 6.38 24.96 5.31
CA ARG A 171 5.91 24.98 6.71
C ARG A 171 6.06 26.36 7.35
N THR A 172 7.20 27.03 7.17
CA THR A 172 7.53 28.28 7.87
C THR A 172 7.09 29.53 7.10
N LYS A 173 6.99 29.44 5.77
CA LYS A 173 6.79 30.54 4.82
C LYS A 173 7.78 31.71 5.00
N SER A 174 8.93 31.46 5.63
CA SER A 174 9.97 32.47 5.86
C SER A 174 10.78 32.75 4.59
N HIS A 175 11.18 34.01 4.39
CA HIS A 175 12.04 34.41 3.28
C HIS A 175 13.42 33.73 3.35
N GLN A 176 13.96 33.55 4.56
CA GLN A 176 15.25 32.87 4.75
C GLN A 176 15.18 31.40 4.29
N ASP A 177 14.09 30.70 4.62
CA ASP A 177 13.88 29.32 4.18
C ASP A 177 13.58 29.24 2.67
N PHE A 178 12.97 30.27 2.08
CA PHE A 178 12.79 30.37 0.63
C PHE A 178 14.14 30.48 -0.09
N CYS A 179 15.03 31.35 0.37
CA CYS A 179 16.38 31.48 -0.16
C CYS A 179 17.15 30.16 -0.03
N ALA A 180 17.04 29.48 1.11
CA ALA A 180 17.66 28.17 1.32
C ALA A 180 17.09 27.08 0.38
N PHE A 181 15.80 27.12 0.05
CA PHE A 181 15.20 26.22 -0.94
C PHE A 181 15.67 26.53 -2.36
N LYS A 182 15.78 27.81 -2.72
CA LYS A 182 16.23 28.23 -4.06
C LYS A 182 17.73 28.04 -4.29
N GLY A 183 18.52 28.01 -3.21
CA GLY A 183 19.96 27.73 -3.26
C GLY A 183 20.36 26.25 -3.10
N ALA A 184 19.40 25.34 -2.95
CA ALA A 184 19.62 23.89 -2.77
C ALA A 184 19.24 23.08 -4.03
#